data_AF-A0A956EK91-F1
#
_entry.id   AF-A0A956EK91-F1
#
_cell.length_a   1.000
_cell.length_b   1.000
_cell.length_c   1.000
_cell.angle_alpha   90.00
_cell.angle_beta   90.00
_cell.angle_gamma   90.00
#
_symmetry.space_group_name_H-M   'P 1'
#
loop_
_entity.id
_entity.type
_entity.pdbx_description
1 polymer ?
#
loop_
_entity_poly.entity_id
_entity_poly.type
_entity_poly.pdbx_seq_one_letter_code
_entity_poly.pdbx_strand_id
1 'polypeptide(L)' 'MISPGTPAPNFTLGDHFGRRIELASFRGRKHVMLVFYPLDFTPT' A
#
# COMPACT_ATOMS: atom_id res chain seq x y z
N MET A 1 -3.72 -4.10 13.80
CA MET A 1 -2.74 -3.00 13.97
C MET A 1 -1.35 -3.62 13.91
N ILE A 2 -0.39 -3.00 13.22
CA ILE A 2 0.99 -3.49 13.14
C ILE A 2 1.90 -2.63 14.03
N SER A 3 2.89 -3.25 14.65
CA SER A 3 3.85 -2.54 15.51
C SER A 3 5.02 -1.96 14.69
N PRO A 4 5.63 -0.84 15.13
CA PRO A 4 6.87 -0.35 14.54
C PRO A 4 7.97 -1.42 14.56
N GLY A 5 8.77 -1.49 13.50
CA GLY A 5 9.81 -2.51 13.33
C GLY A 5 9.30 -3.85 12.81
N THR A 6 7.99 -4.13 12.85
CA THR A 6 7.42 -5.32 12.22
C THR A 6 7.57 -5.22 10.69
N PRO A 7 8.09 -6.26 10.02
CA PRO A 7 8.14 -6.30 8.56
C PRO A 7 6.74 -6.10 7.95
N ALA A 8 6.64 -5.18 6.98
CA ALA A 8 5.37 -4.92 6.30
C ALA A 8 4.85 -6.19 5.60
N PRO A 9 3.59 -6.61 5.83
CA PRO A 9 2.98 -7.72 5.12
C PRO A 9 2.99 -7.47 3.61
N ASN A 10 3.34 -8.48 2.82
CA ASN A 10 3.26 -8.35 1.37
C ASN A 10 1.80 -8.39 0.91
N PHE A 11 1.48 -7.66 -0.16
CA PHE A 11 0.20 -7.72 -0.83
C PHE A 11 0.37 -7.41 -2.31
N THR A 12 -0.61 -7.83 -3.11
CA THR A 12 -0.73 -7.44 -4.51
C THR A 12 -2.13 -6.92 -4.76
N LEU A 13 -2.24 -5.68 -5.23
CA LEU A 13 -3.52 -5.02 -5.53
C LEU A 13 -3.52 -4.49 -6.97
N GLY A 14 -4.71 -4.37 -7.56
CA GLY A 14 -4.89 -3.63 -8.80
C GLY A 14 -4.95 -2.13 -8.52
N ASP A 15 -4.36 -1.32 -9.40
CA ASP A 15 -4.63 0.11 -9.41
C ASP A 15 -5.80 0.47 -10.35
N HIS A 16 -6.14 1.76 -10.42
CA HIS A 16 -7.26 2.26 -11.23
C HIS A 16 -7.05 2.14 -12.75
N PHE A 17 -5.85 1.79 -13.22
CA PHE A 17 -5.57 1.49 -14.62
C PHE A 17 -5.48 -0.02 -14.91
N GLY A 18 -5.82 -0.87 -13.92
CA GLY A 18 -5.76 -2.33 -14.07
C GLY A 18 -4.35 -2.92 -13.95
N ARG A 19 -3.35 -2.13 -13.55
CA ARG A 19 -1.98 -2.63 -13.32
C ARG A 19 -1.92 -3.36 -11.98
N ARG A 20 -1.24 -4.50 -11.93
CA ARG A 20 -0.98 -5.21 -10.67
C ARG A 20 0.25 -4.63 -9.99
N ILE A 21 0.11 -4.19 -8.75
CA ILE A 21 1.17 -3.62 -7.93
C ILE A 21 1.44 -4.55 -6.75
N GLU A 22 2.68 -5.01 -6.60
CA GLU A 22 3.14 -5.80 -5.46
C GLU A 22 4.03 -4.96 -4.55
N LEU A 23 3.74 -4.93 -3.24
CA LEU A 23 4.51 -4.15 -2.26
C LEU A 23 5.98 -4.59 -2.22
N ALA A 24 6.24 -5.90 -2.26
CA ALA A 24 7.60 -6.44 -2.23
C ALA A 24 8.49 -5.94 -3.38
N SER A 25 7.91 -5.55 -4.51
CA SER A 25 8.65 -5.00 -5.65
C SER A 25 9.40 -3.70 -5.30
N PHE A 26 9.01 -2.99 -4.24
CA PHE A 26 9.66 -1.73 -3.85
C PHE A 26 10.77 -1.90 -2.81
N ARG A 27 10.92 -3.10 -2.23
CA ARG A 27 11.93 -3.37 -1.19
C ARG A 27 13.33 -3.06 -1.71
N GLY A 28 14.11 -2.35 -0.89
CA GLY A 28 15.49 -1.95 -1.20
C GLY A 28 15.64 -0.89 -2.29
N ARG A 29 14.55 -0.41 -2.90
CA ARG A 29 14.60 0.60 -3.98
C ARG A 29 14.06 1.97 -3.56
N LYS A 30 13.02 1.99 -2.73
CA LYS A 30 12.40 3.24 -2.23
C LYS A 30 11.60 3.02 -0.96
N HIS A 31 11.44 4.09 -0.18
CA HIS A 31 10.46 4.15 0.89
C HIS A 31 9.05 4.18 0.30
N VAL A 32 8.08 3.56 1.00
CA VAL A 32 6.69 3.47 0.59
C VAL A 32 5.81 3.91 1.75
N MET A 33 4.88 4.84 1.48
CA MET A 33 3.84 5.26 2.41
C MET A 33 2.52 4.61 2.04
N LEU A 34 1.85 3.98 2.99
CA LEU A 34 0.52 3.38 2.80
C LEU A 34 -0.53 4.29 3.43
N VAL A 35 -1.49 4.73 2.63
CA VAL A 35 -2.62 5.56 3.08
C VAL A 35 -3.89 4.73 2.89
N PHE A 36 -4.56 4.44 3.99
CA PHE A 36 -5.88 3.79 3.99
C PHE A 36 -6.92 4.86 4.27
N TYR A 37 -7.93 4.97 3.40
CA TYR A 37 -9.03 5.92 3.56
C TYR A 37 -10.36 5.21 3.26
N PRO A 38 -11.51 5.73 3.75
CA PRO A 38 -12.75 4.98 3.78
C PRO A 38 -13.34 4.71 2.39
N LEU A 39 -13.55 5.77 1.60
CA LEU A 39 -14.20 5.71 0.29
C LEU A 39 -13.96 6.99 -0.49
N ASP A 40 -14.00 6.91 -1.82
CA ASP A 40 -13.97 8.09 -2.69
C ASP A 40 -15.24 8.96 -2.51
N PHE A 41 -15.11 10.27 -2.75
CA PHE A 41 -16.22 11.24 -2.73
C PHE A 41 -16.97 11.39 -1.39
N THR A 42 -16.35 11.00 -0.27
CA THR A 42 -16.86 11.31 1.08
C THR A 42 -16.30 12.65 1.58
N PRO A 43 -17.10 13.49 2.28
CA PRO A 43 -16.59 14.69 2.94
C PRO A 43 -15.42 14.39 3.88
N THR A 44 -14.50 15.36 4.00
CA THR A 44 -13.37 15.32 4.93
C THR A 44 -13.75 15.84 6.31
#